data_AF-A0A955XR11-F1
#
_entry.id   AF-A0A955XR11-F1
#
_cell.length_a   1.000
_cell.length_b   1.000
_cell.length_c   1.000
_cell.angle_alpha   90.00
_cell.angle_beta   90.00
_cell.angle_gamma   90.00
#
_symmetry.space_group_name_H-M   'P 1'
#
loop_
_entity.id
_entity.type
_entity.pdbx_description
1 polymer ?
#
loop_
_entity_poly.entity_id
_entity_poly.type
_entity_poly.pdbx_seq_one_letter_code
_entity_poly.pdbx_strand_id
1 'polypeptide(L)'
;AYEMLTLQPPFGGETPFEIVTRHLNDPPPRASALNPAVPPGLDAVLLRCLAKDPADRWGSASELAAALEGLPGADRRRGARVPINRAFHSIADFLAQYATDVSLTGCFLRAREPLPIGTRVDLRFSVMGEDLVFIEGQGEVVRVVDQPPQPGMGLRFTRLTDASRQSLRRILEAP
;
A
#
# COMPACT_ATOMS: atom_id res chain seq x y z
N ALA A 1 -11.25 8.02 12.69
CA ALA A 1 -9.92 7.68 13.25
C ALA A 1 -9.86 7.87 14.77
N TYR A 2 -10.07 9.08 15.29
CA TYR A 2 -10.12 9.33 16.75
C TYR A 2 -11.05 8.35 17.49
N GLU A 3 -12.30 8.25 17.04
CA GLU A 3 -13.29 7.36 17.63
C GLU A 3 -12.94 5.87 17.51
N MET A 4 -12.29 5.47 16.42
CA MET A 4 -11.83 4.08 16.28
C MET A 4 -10.74 3.72 17.30
N LEU A 5 -9.93 4.70 17.72
CA LEU A 5 -8.83 4.51 18.65
C LEU A 5 -9.26 4.64 20.11
N THR A 6 -10.33 5.39 20.37
CA THR A 6 -10.77 5.75 21.73
C THR A 6 -12.14 5.17 22.07
N LEU A 7 -12.83 4.59 21.09
CA LEU A 7 -14.23 4.13 21.14
C LEU A 7 -15.24 5.25 21.49
N GLN A 8 -14.82 6.50 21.35
CA GLN A 8 -15.64 7.68 21.65
C GLN A 8 -15.38 8.80 20.64
N PRO A 9 -16.40 9.57 20.22
CA PRO A 9 -16.18 10.73 19.35
C PRO A 9 -15.33 11.79 20.08
N PRO A 10 -14.60 12.64 19.34
CA PRO A 10 -13.77 13.69 19.95
C PRO A 10 -14.59 14.77 20.66
N PHE A 11 -15.84 15.02 20.24
CA PHE A 11 -16.73 15.93 20.93
C PHE A 11 -18.10 15.26 21.11
N GLY A 12 -18.51 15.09 22.37
CA GLY A 12 -19.84 14.62 22.74
C GLY A 12 -20.69 15.75 23.35
N GLY A 13 -21.97 15.49 23.55
CA GLY A 13 -22.93 16.40 24.18
C GLY A 13 -24.29 15.70 24.29
N GLU A 14 -25.18 16.23 25.13
CA GLU A 14 -26.53 15.67 25.30
C GLU A 14 -27.46 16.13 24.17
N THR A 15 -27.13 17.25 23.52
CA THR A 15 -27.89 17.79 22.40
C THR A 15 -27.02 18.05 21.17
N PRO A 16 -27.58 18.03 19.94
CA PRO A 16 -26.84 18.36 18.72
C PRO A 16 -26.21 19.76 18.76
N PHE A 17 -26.88 20.72 19.40
CA PHE A 17 -26.38 22.08 19.53
C PHE A 17 -25.09 22.13 20.36
N GLU A 18 -25.04 21.43 21.50
CA GLU A 18 -23.84 21.32 22.33
C GLU A 18 -22.68 20.70 21.57
N ILE A 19 -22.93 19.63 20.80
CA ILE A 19 -21.90 18.97 19.97
C ILE A 19 -21.33 19.98 18.98
N VAL A 20 -22.17 20.75 18.27
CA VAL A 20 -21.72 21.80 17.34
C VAL A 20 -20.90 22.86 18.06
N THR A 21 -21.35 23.35 19.22
CA THR A 21 -20.61 24.34 20.01
C THR A 21 -19.21 23.85 20.38
N ARG A 22 -19.07 22.58 20.81
CA ARG A 22 -17.75 22.00 21.13
C ARG A 22 -16.88 21.81 19.89
N HIS A 23 -17.49 21.43 18.76
CA HIS A 23 -16.79 21.38 17.48
C HIS A 23 -16.26 22.76 17.04
N LEU A 24 -16.92 23.86 17.42
CA LEU A 24 -16.45 25.21 17.10
C LEU A 24 -15.40 25.72 18.10
N ASN A 25 -15.60 25.49 19.40
CA ASN A 25 -14.88 26.24 20.43
C ASN A 25 -13.89 25.41 21.27
N ASP A 26 -14.18 24.13 21.51
CA ASP A 26 -13.39 23.34 22.46
C ASP A 26 -12.10 22.82 21.81
N PRO A 27 -10.94 22.90 22.49
CA PRO A 27 -9.71 22.34 21.93
C PRO A 27 -9.89 20.84 21.64
N PRO A 28 -9.33 20.32 20.52
CA PRO A 28 -9.39 18.90 20.24
C PRO A 28 -8.77 18.08 21.38
N PRO A 29 -9.48 17.06 21.89
CA PRO A 29 -8.90 16.20 22.91
C PRO A 29 -7.78 15.34 22.33
N ARG A 30 -6.86 14.93 23.20
CA ARG A 30 -5.80 13.97 22.85
C ARG A 30 -6.37 12.55 22.92
N ALA A 31 -6.17 11.76 21.89
CA ALA A 31 -6.62 10.37 21.89
C ALA A 31 -5.85 9.53 22.91
N SER A 32 -4.57 9.85 23.14
CA SER A 32 -3.73 9.22 24.17
C SER A 32 -4.25 9.39 25.60
N ALA A 33 -5.08 10.41 25.87
CA ALA A 33 -5.71 10.59 27.17
C ALA A 33 -6.76 9.51 27.47
N LEU A 34 -7.41 8.97 26.44
CA LEU A 34 -8.40 7.89 26.56
C LEU A 34 -7.81 6.51 26.25
N ASN A 35 -6.83 6.44 25.35
CA ASN A 35 -6.13 5.22 24.99
C ASN A 35 -4.60 5.42 25.03
N PRO A 36 -3.92 5.08 26.14
CA PRO A 36 -2.46 5.25 26.28
C PRO A 36 -1.61 4.49 25.27
N ALA A 37 -2.18 3.51 24.55
CA ALA A 37 -1.48 2.81 23.48
C ALA A 37 -1.36 3.64 22.19
N VAL A 38 -2.03 4.80 22.10
CA VAL A 38 -1.90 5.73 20.99
C VAL A 38 -0.53 6.42 21.06
N PRO A 39 0.35 6.25 20.06
CA PRO A 39 1.67 6.88 20.08
C PRO A 39 1.58 8.41 20.00
N PRO A 40 2.51 9.15 20.62
CA PRO A 40 2.49 10.63 20.61
C PRO A 40 2.44 11.25 19.21
N GLY A 41 3.09 10.62 18.22
CA GLY A 41 3.08 11.09 16.85
C GLY A 41 1.71 10.95 16.16
N LEU A 42 0.98 9.86 16.44
CA LEU A 42 -0.39 9.69 15.93
C LEU A 42 -1.35 10.69 16.57
N ASP A 43 -1.13 10.96 17.86
CA ASP A 43 -1.84 11.98 18.62
C ASP A 43 -1.69 13.37 17.99
N ALA A 44 -0.46 13.77 17.63
CA ALA A 44 -0.20 15.04 16.95
C ALA A 44 -0.89 15.15 15.58
N VAL A 45 -0.92 14.06 14.81
CA VAL A 45 -1.63 14.02 13.52
C VAL A 45 -3.14 14.21 13.72
N LEU A 46 -3.73 13.51 14.69
CA LEU A 46 -5.17 13.63 15.01
C LEU A 46 -5.54 15.04 15.46
N LEU A 47 -4.73 15.67 16.32
CA LEU A 47 -4.94 17.04 16.76
C LEU A 47 -4.91 18.03 15.58
N ARG A 48 -3.96 17.88 14.66
CA ARG A 48 -3.87 18.73 13.47
C ARG A 48 -5.05 18.53 12.52
N CYS A 49 -5.55 17.30 12.37
CA CYS A 49 -6.78 17.04 11.62
C CYS A 49 -8.02 17.70 12.22
N LEU A 50 -8.07 17.80 13.55
CA LEU A 50 -9.20 18.37 14.31
C LEU A 50 -9.05 19.87 14.61
N ALA A 51 -7.99 20.52 14.11
CA ALA A 51 -7.76 21.94 14.33
C ALA A 51 -8.96 22.79 13.88
N LYS A 52 -9.27 23.84 14.64
CA LYS A 52 -10.45 24.68 14.40
C LYS A 52 -10.29 25.52 13.14
N ASP A 53 -9.15 26.21 13.04
CA ASP A 53 -8.77 26.92 11.84
C ASP A 53 -8.39 25.92 10.73
N PRO A 54 -9.03 25.97 9.55
CA PRO A 54 -8.61 25.19 8.40
C PRO A 54 -7.15 25.41 7.99
N ALA A 55 -6.58 26.60 8.21
CA ALA A 55 -5.18 26.89 7.90
C ALA A 55 -4.19 26.09 8.75
N ASP A 56 -4.61 25.70 9.97
CA ASP A 56 -3.80 24.86 10.86
C ASP A 56 -3.88 23.37 10.51
N ARG A 57 -4.79 22.97 9.60
CA ARG A 57 -4.94 21.57 9.16
C ARG A 57 -3.88 21.18 8.13
N TRP A 58 -4.01 19.95 7.64
CA TRP A 58 -3.26 19.48 6.48
C TRP A 58 -3.84 20.14 5.21
N GLY A 59 -2.99 20.69 4.36
CA GLY A 59 -3.40 21.36 3.13
C GLY A 59 -3.95 20.40 2.07
N SER A 60 -3.67 19.10 2.21
CA SER A 60 -4.27 18.06 1.37
C SER A 60 -4.32 16.71 2.06
N ALA A 61 -5.14 15.81 1.52
CA ALA A 61 -5.15 14.40 1.95
C ALA A 61 -3.80 13.71 1.73
N SER A 62 -3.06 14.09 0.68
CA SER A 62 -1.72 13.56 0.39
C SER A 62 -0.68 13.99 1.44
N GLU A 63 -0.77 15.22 1.94
CA GLU A 63 0.10 15.71 3.02
C GLU A 63 -0.16 14.94 4.33
N LEU A 64 -1.44 14.71 4.66
CA LEU A 64 -1.83 13.88 5.81
C LEU A 64 -1.32 12.44 5.68
N ALA A 65 -1.45 11.83 4.49
CA ALA A 65 -0.96 10.48 4.23
C ALA A 65 0.56 10.38 4.44
N ALA A 66 1.32 11.34 3.90
CA ALA A 66 2.77 11.40 4.09
C ALA A 66 3.17 11.55 5.57
N ALA A 67 2.42 12.35 6.35
CA ALA A 67 2.65 12.50 7.78
C ALA A 67 2.39 11.20 8.56
N LEU A 68 1.36 10.44 8.19
CA LEU A 68 1.05 9.14 8.79
C LEU A 68 2.12 8.08 8.47
N GLU A 69 2.64 8.07 7.24
CA GLU A 69 3.73 7.18 6.83
C GLU A 69 5.06 7.45 7.55
N GLY A 70 5.28 8.71 7.97
CA GLY A 70 6.47 9.13 8.71
C GLY A 70 6.50 8.71 10.18
N LEU A 71 5.40 8.15 10.72
CA LEU A 71 5.33 7.79 12.14
C LEU A 71 6.14 6.53 12.47
N PRO A 72 6.89 6.50 13.60
CA PRO A 72 7.58 5.30 14.06
C PRO A 72 6.58 4.17 14.32
N GLY A 73 6.86 2.96 13.82
CA GLY A 73 5.93 1.82 13.97
C GLY A 73 4.73 1.81 13.02
N ALA A 74 4.63 2.78 12.10
CA ALA A 74 3.83 2.60 10.87
C ALA A 74 4.30 1.38 10.06
N ASP A 75 5.56 1.01 10.29
CA ASP A 75 6.09 -0.30 9.97
C ASP A 75 5.68 -1.36 11.01
N ARG A 76 4.56 -2.06 10.76
CA ARG A 76 4.12 -3.21 11.56
C ARG A 76 4.85 -4.53 11.22
N ARG A 77 5.97 -4.48 10.50
CA ARG A 77 6.60 -5.66 9.90
C ARG A 77 7.66 -6.24 10.86
N ARG A 78 7.50 -7.53 11.25
CA ARG A 78 8.41 -8.25 12.16
C ARG A 78 9.58 -8.94 11.44
N GLY A 79 10.13 -8.34 10.38
CA GLY A 79 11.23 -8.93 9.63
C GLY A 79 12.17 -7.87 9.08
N ALA A 80 13.48 -8.13 9.18
CA ALA A 80 14.49 -7.25 8.60
C ALA A 80 14.30 -7.17 7.09
N ARG A 81 14.24 -5.95 6.56
CA ARG A 81 14.22 -5.68 5.13
C ARG A 81 15.42 -4.86 4.74
N VAL A 82 16.04 -5.26 3.63
CA VAL A 82 16.94 -4.42 2.84
C VAL A 82 16.05 -3.46 2.03
N PRO A 83 16.28 -2.14 2.11
CA PRO A 83 15.41 -1.17 1.46
C PRO A 83 15.64 -1.15 -0.06
N ILE A 84 14.57 -1.35 -0.83
CA ILE A 84 14.53 -1.00 -2.26
C ILE A 84 13.56 0.18 -2.44
N ASN A 85 14.02 1.28 -1.85
CA ASN A 85 13.95 2.70 -2.16
C ASN A 85 12.73 3.37 -2.86
N ARG A 86 12.42 4.59 -2.36
CA ARG A 86 11.41 5.57 -2.78
C ARG A 86 11.84 6.30 -4.06
N ALA A 87 10.86 6.51 -4.96
CA ALA A 87 10.80 7.53 -6.03
C ALA A 87 11.95 7.54 -7.03
N PHE A 88 11.74 7.28 -8.33
CA PHE A 88 12.78 7.69 -9.28
C PHE A 88 12.27 8.44 -10.52
N HIS A 89 13.22 9.24 -10.99
CA HIS A 89 13.22 10.08 -12.16
C HIS A 89 14.18 9.46 -13.22
N SER A 90 14.22 8.12 -13.40
CA SER A 90 15.11 7.52 -14.42
C SER A 90 14.77 6.08 -14.86
N ILE A 91 15.32 5.68 -16.02
CA ILE A 91 15.01 4.46 -16.82
C ILE A 91 15.14 3.11 -16.08
N ALA A 92 15.76 3.05 -14.90
CA ALA A 92 15.70 1.86 -14.02
C ALA A 92 14.29 1.63 -13.41
N ASP A 93 13.44 2.66 -13.35
CA ASP A 93 12.03 2.60 -12.92
C ASP A 93 11.12 1.83 -13.88
N PHE A 94 11.53 1.69 -15.14
CA PHE A 94 10.70 1.07 -16.16
C PHE A 94 10.66 -0.46 -16.02
N LEU A 95 11.72 -1.08 -15.48
CA LEU A 95 11.92 -2.54 -15.60
C LEU A 95 11.41 -3.36 -14.39
N ALA A 96 10.96 -2.75 -13.29
CA ALA A 96 10.56 -3.44 -12.06
C ALA A 96 9.05 -3.47 -11.76
N GLN A 97 8.18 -3.04 -12.69
CA GLN A 97 6.81 -2.65 -12.31
C GLN A 97 5.73 -3.73 -12.33
N TYR A 98 5.97 -4.92 -12.88
CA TYR A 98 4.82 -5.78 -13.18
C TYR A 98 4.75 -7.02 -12.28
N ALA A 99 5.73 -7.91 -12.18
CA ALA A 99 5.56 -9.16 -11.42
C ALA A 99 5.95 -9.06 -9.93
N THR A 100 5.00 -9.32 -9.03
CA THR A 100 5.20 -9.28 -7.57
C THR A 100 5.54 -10.65 -6.98
N ASP A 101 4.99 -11.70 -7.58
CA ASP A 101 5.17 -13.09 -7.17
C ASP A 101 5.23 -13.93 -8.45
N VAL A 102 6.21 -14.81 -8.60
CA VAL A 102 6.36 -15.68 -9.77
C VAL A 102 6.51 -17.13 -9.32
N SER A 103 5.78 -18.03 -9.96
CA SER A 103 5.83 -19.48 -9.77
C SER A 103 6.04 -20.16 -11.12
N LEU A 104 6.14 -21.49 -11.15
CA LEU A 104 6.19 -22.26 -12.40
C LEU A 104 4.92 -22.11 -13.26
N THR A 105 3.78 -21.77 -12.64
CA THR A 105 2.47 -21.81 -13.27
C THR A 105 1.85 -20.45 -13.49
N GLY A 106 2.45 -19.38 -12.98
CA GLY A 106 1.87 -18.05 -13.06
C GLY A 106 2.60 -17.00 -12.25
N CYS A 107 2.16 -15.77 -12.38
CA CYS A 107 2.67 -14.64 -11.61
C CYS A 107 1.56 -13.67 -11.23
N PHE A 108 1.80 -12.85 -10.20
CA PHE A 108 0.91 -11.72 -9.91
C PHE A 108 1.46 -10.46 -10.54
N LEU A 109 0.70 -9.84 -11.44
CA LEU A 109 1.03 -8.53 -12.00
C LEU A 109 0.35 -7.40 -11.23
N ARG A 110 1.13 -6.44 -10.72
CA ARG A 110 0.56 -5.19 -10.20
C ARG A 110 0.10 -4.32 -11.36
N ALA A 111 -1.09 -3.78 -11.21
CA ALA A 111 -1.71 -2.89 -12.17
C ALA A 111 -2.69 -1.97 -11.43
N ARG A 112 -2.62 -0.66 -11.71
CA ARG A 112 -3.61 0.30 -11.18
C ARG A 112 -5.01 0.04 -11.72
N GLU A 113 -5.08 -0.49 -12.93
CA GLU A 113 -6.29 -0.89 -13.62
C GLU A 113 -6.10 -2.34 -14.11
N PRO A 114 -6.47 -3.34 -13.31
CA PRO A 114 -6.32 -4.72 -13.69
C PRO A 114 -7.29 -5.12 -14.80
N LEU A 115 -6.83 -6.01 -15.68
CA LEU A 115 -7.65 -6.50 -16.79
C LEU A 115 -8.70 -7.49 -16.27
N PRO A 116 -9.85 -7.62 -16.95
CA PRO A 116 -10.89 -8.59 -16.58
C PRO A 116 -10.36 -10.03 -16.53
N ILE A 117 -10.99 -10.86 -15.69
CA ILE A 117 -10.74 -12.30 -15.67
C ILE A 117 -11.04 -12.90 -17.06
N GLY A 118 -10.16 -13.78 -17.54
CA GLY A 118 -10.20 -14.39 -18.86
C GLY A 118 -9.45 -13.61 -19.95
N THR A 119 -8.99 -12.38 -19.66
CA THR A 119 -8.16 -11.64 -20.60
C THR A 119 -6.81 -12.33 -20.81
N ARG A 120 -6.44 -12.51 -22.08
CA ARG A 120 -5.14 -13.06 -22.48
C ARG A 120 -4.13 -11.95 -22.69
N VAL A 121 -2.92 -12.16 -22.21
CA VAL A 121 -1.82 -11.19 -22.28
C VAL A 121 -0.55 -11.87 -22.78
N ASP A 122 0.19 -11.17 -23.63
CA ASP A 122 1.55 -11.55 -23.96
C ASP A 122 2.50 -11.03 -22.87
N LEU A 123 3.45 -11.87 -22.46
CA LEU A 123 4.33 -11.65 -21.34
C LEU A 123 5.78 -11.59 -21.82
N ARG A 124 6.45 -10.50 -21.43
CA ARG A 124 7.89 -10.34 -21.59
C ARG A 124 8.45 -9.56 -20.41
N PHE A 125 9.21 -10.22 -19.55
CA PHE A 125 9.83 -9.58 -18.40
C PHE A 125 11.21 -10.18 -18.11
N SER A 126 12.05 -9.45 -17.39
CA SER A 126 13.34 -9.94 -16.92
C SER A 126 13.26 -10.31 -15.45
N VAL A 127 13.92 -11.41 -15.06
CA VAL A 127 14.10 -11.79 -13.66
C VAL A 127 15.57 -11.63 -13.33
N MET A 128 15.85 -10.87 -12.27
CA MET A 128 17.20 -10.57 -11.82
C MET A 128 17.62 -11.62 -10.78
N GLY A 129 18.55 -12.50 -11.16
CA GLY A 129 19.27 -13.42 -10.28
C GLY A 129 20.78 -13.15 -10.36
N GLU A 130 21.61 -14.20 -10.32
CA GLU A 130 23.05 -14.09 -10.64
C GLU A 130 23.28 -13.68 -12.11
N ASP A 131 22.39 -14.13 -13.01
CA ASP A 131 22.33 -13.74 -14.41
C ASP A 131 20.99 -13.04 -14.72
N LEU A 132 21.00 -12.14 -15.71
CA LEU A 132 19.78 -11.49 -16.21
C LEU A 132 19.07 -12.41 -17.21
N VAL A 133 17.89 -12.91 -16.84
CA VAL A 133 17.15 -13.88 -17.67
C VAL A 133 15.79 -13.33 -18.11
N PHE A 134 15.48 -13.48 -19.40
CA PHE A 134 14.20 -13.06 -19.98
C PHE A 134 13.17 -14.19 -19.95
N ILE A 135 12.00 -13.87 -19.41
CA ILE A 135 10.81 -14.72 -19.39
C ILE A 135 9.82 -14.22 -20.43
N GLU A 136 9.53 -15.07 -21.42
CA GLU A 136 8.66 -14.77 -22.55
C GLU A 136 7.57 -15.84 -22.68
N GLY A 137 6.33 -15.40 -22.94
CA GLY A 137 5.20 -16.31 -23.12
C GLY A 137 3.83 -15.62 -23.14
N GLN A 138 2.80 -16.37 -22.80
CA GLN A 138 1.41 -15.93 -22.74
C GLN A 138 0.80 -16.32 -21.40
N GLY A 139 -0.04 -15.43 -20.87
CA GLY A 139 -0.78 -15.64 -19.64
C GLY A 139 -2.25 -15.29 -19.80
N GLU A 140 -3.07 -15.78 -18.87
CA GLU A 140 -4.49 -15.45 -18.76
C GLU A 140 -4.77 -14.94 -17.35
N VAL A 141 -5.55 -13.86 -17.24
CA VAL A 141 -6.00 -13.33 -15.95
C VAL A 141 -6.95 -14.32 -15.30
N VAL A 142 -6.58 -14.84 -14.14
CA VAL A 142 -7.39 -15.80 -13.37
C VAL A 142 -7.89 -15.23 -12.05
N ARG A 143 -7.28 -14.15 -11.57
CA ARG A 143 -7.77 -13.40 -10.41
C ARG A 143 -7.51 -11.93 -10.59
N VAL A 144 -8.39 -11.10 -10.04
CA VAL A 144 -8.22 -9.65 -9.97
C VAL A 144 -8.28 -9.22 -8.51
N VAL A 145 -7.41 -8.30 -8.14
CA VAL A 145 -7.37 -7.66 -6.83
C VAL A 145 -7.51 -6.17 -7.08
N ASP A 146 -8.67 -5.61 -6.77
CA ASP A 146 -8.94 -4.19 -6.97
C ASP A 146 -8.72 -3.36 -5.70
N GLN A 147 -8.48 -4.03 -4.56
CA GLN A 147 -8.42 -3.39 -3.26
C GLN A 147 -6.99 -2.97 -2.88
N PRO A 148 -6.82 -1.79 -2.27
CA PRO A 148 -5.52 -1.32 -1.77
C PRO A 148 -4.96 -2.25 -0.68
N PRO A 149 -3.63 -2.30 -0.47
CA PRO A 149 -2.63 -1.34 -0.97
C PRO A 149 -2.00 -1.66 -2.34
N GLN A 150 -2.34 -2.79 -2.96
CA GLN A 150 -1.69 -3.24 -4.20
C GLN A 150 -2.70 -3.85 -5.17
N PRO A 151 -3.37 -3.04 -5.98
CA PRO A 151 -4.23 -3.56 -7.04
C PRO A 151 -3.39 -4.29 -8.09
N GLY A 152 -3.99 -5.30 -8.72
CA GLY A 152 -3.33 -6.11 -9.72
C GLY A 152 -4.12 -7.33 -10.13
N MET A 153 -3.48 -8.19 -10.91
CA MET A 153 -4.10 -9.37 -11.50
C MET A 153 -3.17 -10.58 -11.39
N GLY A 154 -3.71 -11.72 -11.00
CA GLY A 154 -3.01 -12.99 -11.08
C GLY A 154 -3.10 -13.53 -12.49
N LEU A 155 -1.96 -13.83 -13.08
CA LEU A 155 -1.83 -14.47 -14.37
C LEU A 155 -1.47 -15.93 -14.18
N ARG A 156 -2.19 -16.81 -14.86
CA ARG A 156 -1.78 -18.20 -15.09
C ARG A 156 -1.04 -18.25 -16.42
N PHE A 157 0.14 -18.84 -16.45
CA PHE A 157 0.88 -19.06 -17.69
C PHE A 157 0.17 -20.12 -18.54
N THR A 158 -0.20 -19.76 -19.77
CA THR A 158 -0.83 -20.66 -20.74
C THR A 158 0.20 -21.21 -21.72
N ARG A 159 1.25 -20.43 -22.00
CA ARG A 159 2.38 -20.83 -22.84
C ARG A 159 3.64 -20.11 -22.35
N LEU A 160 4.76 -20.81 -22.24
CA LEU A 160 6.09 -20.20 -22.05
C LEU A 160 7.03 -20.82 -23.07
N THR A 161 8.07 -20.09 -23.46
CA THR A 161 9.18 -20.70 -24.20
C THR A 161 9.89 -21.74 -23.32
N ASP A 162 10.52 -22.75 -23.93
CA ASP A 162 11.24 -23.77 -23.17
C ASP A 162 12.43 -23.18 -22.39
N ALA A 163 13.11 -22.19 -22.96
CA ALA A 163 14.18 -21.44 -22.30
C ALA A 163 13.67 -20.70 -21.06
N SER A 164 12.52 -20.01 -21.16
CA SER A 164 11.92 -19.31 -20.03
C SER A 164 11.42 -20.27 -18.94
N ARG A 165 10.84 -21.42 -19.33
CA ARG A 165 10.41 -22.45 -18.36
C ARG A 165 11.60 -23.04 -17.59
N GLN A 166 12.70 -23.33 -18.27
CA GLN A 166 13.91 -23.85 -17.64
C GLN A 166 14.55 -22.83 -16.70
N SER A 167 14.55 -21.56 -17.11
CA SER A 167 15.06 -20.45 -16.32
C SER A 167 14.25 -20.24 -15.04
N LEU A 168 12.91 -20.28 -15.13
CA LEU A 168 12.04 -20.20 -13.94
C LEU A 168 12.28 -21.34 -12.95
N ARG A 169 12.47 -22.59 -13.43
CA ARG A 169 12.84 -23.71 -12.54
C ARG A 169 14.13 -23.45 -11.81
N ARG A 170 15.18 -23.04 -12.53
CA ARG A 170 16.49 -22.75 -11.93
C ARG A 170 16.40 -21.65 -10.87
N ILE A 171 15.62 -20.60 -11.12
CA ILE A 171 15.45 -19.48 -10.18
C ILE A 171 14.66 -19.92 -8.93
N LEU A 172 13.67 -20.80 -9.08
CA LEU A 172 12.83 -21.26 -7.97
C LEU A 172 13.46 -22.41 -7.15
N GLU A 173 14.40 -23.14 -7.74
CA GLU A 173 15.12 -24.26 -7.13
C GLU A 173 16.51 -23.87 -6.59
N ALA A 174 16.93 -22.62 -6.79
CA ALA A 174 18.13 -22.07 -6.17
C ALA A 174 17.91 -21.93 -4.64
N PRO A 175 18.81 -22.47 -3.80
CA PRO A 175 18.67 -22.50 -2.35
C PRO A 175 18.78 -21.12 -1.68
#